data_AF-A0A223ZEE3-F1
#
_entry.id   AF-A0A223ZEE3-F1
#
_cell.length_a   1.000
_cell.length_b   1.000
_cell.length_c   1.000
_cell.angle_alpha   90.00
_cell.angle_beta   90.00
_cell.angle_gamma   90.00
#
_symmetry.space_group_name_H-M   'P 1'
#
loop_
_entity.id
_entity.type
_entity.pdbx_description
1 polymer ?
#
loop_
_entity_poly.entity_id
_entity_poly.type
_entity_poly.pdbx_seq_one_letter_code
_entity_poly.pdbx_strand_id
1 'polypeptide(L)' 'MAEDFGRYWVAGLIMAVATGFINTLTYIIGTWRPNFYPEWILGLLTGIAGIAMFILVPWIYGRLVELVYIHFISGEG' A
#
# COMPACT_ATOMS: atom_id res chain seq x y z
N MET A 1 7.97 25.44 14.28
CA MET A 1 6.63 25.09 14.84
C MET A 1 5.55 25.02 13.76
N ALA A 2 5.19 26.12 13.07
CA ALA A 2 4.17 26.06 12.01
C ALA A 2 4.67 25.39 10.70
N GLU A 3 5.92 25.60 10.31
CA GLU A 3 6.54 24.94 9.15
C GLU A 3 6.67 23.43 9.34
N ASP A 4 7.10 22.98 10.53
CA ASP A 4 7.19 21.57 10.88
C ASP A 4 5.81 20.90 10.87
N PHE A 5 4.79 21.59 11.40
CA PHE A 5 3.42 21.09 11.41
C PHE A 5 2.88 20.83 10.00
N GLY A 6 3.09 21.75 9.06
CA GLY A 6 2.69 21.57 7.67
C GLY A 6 3.40 20.36 7.02
N ARG A 7 4.69 20.19 7.29
CA ARG A 7 5.51 19.10 6.73
C ARG A 7 5.08 17.73 7.25
N TYR A 8 4.84 17.59 8.55
CA TYR A 8 4.33 16.35 9.16
C TYR A 8 2.87 16.05 8.75
N TRP A 9 2.05 17.08 8.57
CA TRP A 9 0.67 16.91 8.13
C TRP A 9 0.60 16.40 6.68
N VAL A 10 1.43 16.93 5.78
CA VAL A 10 1.55 16.46 4.39
C VAL A 10 2.09 15.02 4.35
N ALA A 11 3.09 14.69 5.15
CA ALA A 11 3.59 13.32 5.30
C ALA A 11 2.47 12.35 5.73
N GLY A 12 1.66 12.74 6.73
CA GLY A 12 0.50 11.98 7.17
C GLY A 12 -0.55 11.81 6.06
N LEU A 13 -0.81 12.86 5.28
CA LEU A 13 -1.75 12.81 4.16
C LEU A 13 -1.26 11.86 3.05
N ILE A 14 0.03 11.88 2.71
CA ILE A 14 0.63 10.96 1.74
C ILE A 14 0.48 9.51 2.21
N MET A 15 0.75 9.25 3.50
CA MET A 15 0.59 7.92 4.09
C MET A 15 -0.87 7.47 4.06
N ALA A 16 -1.82 8.36 4.36
CA ALA A 16 -3.25 8.05 4.32
C ALA A 16 -3.73 7.72 2.89
N VAL A 17 -3.27 8.49 1.88
CA VAL A 17 -3.59 8.25 0.47
C VAL A 17 -3.00 6.92 -0.01
N ALA A 18 -1.73 6.65 0.30
CA ALA A 18 -1.08 5.40 -0.06
C ALA A 18 -1.74 4.19 0.61
N THR A 19 -2.12 4.34 1.89
CA THR A 19 -2.87 3.32 2.64
C THR A 19 -4.21 3.02 1.99
N GLY A 20 -4.98 4.06 1.65
CA GLY A 20 -6.25 3.93 0.95
C GLY A 20 -6.07 3.21 -0.39
N PHE A 21 -5.07 3.60 -1.17
CA PHE A 21 -4.78 3.00 -2.47
C PHE A 21 -4.44 1.51 -2.38
N ILE A 22 -3.56 1.12 -1.46
CA ILE A 22 -3.19 -0.29 -1.25
C ILE A 22 -4.41 -1.10 -0.80
N ASN A 23 -5.23 -0.55 0.10
CA ASN A 23 -6.44 -1.22 0.56
C ASN A 23 -7.45 -1.42 -0.59
N THR A 24 -7.67 -0.40 -1.42
CA THR A 24 -8.52 -0.52 -2.62
C THR A 24 -8.00 -1.57 -3.59
N LEU A 25 -6.69 -1.61 -3.87
CA LEU A 25 -6.10 -2.66 -4.71
C LEU A 25 -6.29 -4.05 -4.12
N THR A 26 -6.08 -4.19 -2.82
CA THR A 26 -6.29 -5.46 -2.10
C THR A 26 -7.74 -5.91 -2.20
N TYR A 27 -8.68 -4.98 -2.03
CA TYR A 27 -10.09 -5.25 -2.16
C TYR A 27 -10.48 -5.68 -3.58
N ILE A 28 -10.00 -4.98 -4.61
CA ILE A 28 -10.25 -5.32 -6.01
C ILE A 28 -9.73 -6.73 -6.29
N ILE A 29 -8.50 -7.05 -5.91
CA ILE A 29 -7.90 -8.38 -6.13
C ILE A 29 -8.66 -9.47 -5.37
N GLY A 30 -9.05 -9.21 -4.12
CA GLY A 30 -9.77 -10.18 -3.27
C GLY A 30 -11.23 -10.41 -3.69
N THR A 31 -11.86 -9.43 -4.35
CA THR A 31 -13.25 -9.53 -4.83
C THR A 31 -13.36 -9.89 -6.30
N TRP A 32 -12.26 -9.86 -7.05
CA TRP A 32 -12.24 -10.24 -8.45
C TRP A 32 -12.54 -11.73 -8.62
N ARG A 33 -13.76 -12.03 -9.08
CA ARG A 33 -14.22 -13.38 -9.41
C ARG A 33 -14.66 -13.45 -10.86
N PRO A 34 -13.79 -13.85 -11.79
CA PRO A 34 -14.20 -14.03 -13.17
C PRO A 34 -15.07 -15.29 -13.28
N ASN A 35 -16.29 -15.14 -13.80
CA ASN A 35 -17.27 -16.22 -13.96
C ASN A 35 -16.84 -17.36 -14.92
N PHE A 36 -15.73 -17.16 -15.64
CA PHE A 36 -15.26 -18.07 -16.68
C PHE A 36 -14.20 -19.07 -16.21
N TYR A 37 -13.76 -19.01 -14.95
CA TYR A 37 -12.67 -19.87 -14.44
C TYR A 37 -13.18 -20.94 -13.47
N PRO A 38 -12.63 -22.17 -13.54
CA PRO A 38 -12.89 -23.22 -12.55
C PRO A 38 -12.51 -22.77 -11.13
N GLU A 39 -13.34 -23.11 -10.14
CA GLU A 39 -13.16 -22.69 -8.74
C GLU A 39 -11.80 -23.08 -8.14
N TRP A 40 -11.26 -24.24 -8.53
CA TRP A 40 -9.96 -24.70 -8.04
C TRP A 40 -8.78 -23.85 -8.55
N ILE A 41 -8.86 -23.33 -9.78
CA ILE A 41 -7.86 -22.39 -10.33
C ILE A 41 -7.96 -21.06 -9.59
N LEU A 42 -9.18 -20.58 -9.36
CA LEU A 42 -9.42 -19.34 -8.64
C LEU A 42 -8.89 -19.38 -7.20
N GLY A 43 -9.09 -20.51 -6.49
CA GLY A 43 -8.53 -20.71 -5.15
C GLY A 43 -6.99 -20.67 -5.13
N LEU A 44 -6.35 -21.26 -6.13
CA LEU A 44 -4.88 -21.27 -6.25
C LEU A 44 -4.35 -19.86 -6.57
N LEU A 45 -5.00 -19.15 -7.48
CA LEU A 45 -4.64 -17.77 -7.85
C LEU A 45 -4.86 -16.80 -6.68
N THR A 46 -5.98 -16.90 -5.95
CA THR A 46 -6.22 -16.08 -4.76
C THR A 46 -5.23 -16.40 -3.63
N GLY A 47 -4.86 -17.68 -3.46
CA GLY A 47 -3.81 -18.07 -2.51
C GLY A 47 -2.46 -17.45 -2.84
N ILE A 48 -2.01 -17.55 -4.10
CA ILE A 48 -0.75 -16.95 -4.58
C ILE A 48 -0.80 -15.42 -4.45
N ALA A 49 -1.90 -14.79 -4.86
CA ALA A 49 -2.08 -13.35 -4.73
C ALA A 49 -2.07 -12.90 -3.26
N GLY A 50 -2.68 -13.67 -2.35
CA GLY A 50 -2.66 -13.40 -0.92
C GLY A 50 -1.24 -13.44 -0.33
N ILE A 51 -0.45 -14.45 -0.68
CA ILE A 51 0.95 -14.56 -0.24
C ILE A 51 1.79 -13.41 -0.81
N ALA A 52 1.61 -13.09 -2.10
CA ALA A 52 2.29 -11.98 -2.73
C ALA A 52 1.96 -10.64 -2.04
N MET A 53 0.68 -10.39 -1.74
CA MET A 53 0.23 -9.19 -1.04
C MET A 53 0.77 -9.14 0.40
N PHE A 54 0.84 -10.27 1.10
CA PHE A 54 1.40 -10.33 2.45
C PHE A 54 2.87 -9.90 2.51
N ILE A 55 3.64 -10.16 1.45
CA ILE A 55 5.05 -9.76 1.37
C ILE A 55 5.19 -8.34 0.82
N LEU A 56 4.47 -8.03 -0.26
CA LEU A 56 4.60 -6.76 -0.98
C LEU A 56 4.05 -5.58 -0.18
N VAL A 57 2.93 -5.75 0.52
CA VAL A 57 2.30 -4.64 1.25
C VAL A 57 3.24 -4.08 2.32
N PRO A 58 3.78 -4.87 3.28
CA PRO A 58 4.75 -4.35 4.25
C PRO A 58 5.99 -3.73 3.62
N TRP A 59 6.49 -4.31 2.53
CA TRP A 59 7.65 -3.78 1.82
C TRP A 59 7.38 -2.40 1.20
N ILE A 60 6.23 -2.22 0.54
CA ILE A 60 5.80 -0.94 -0.02
C ILE A 60 5.66 0.10 1.11
N TYR A 61 5.04 -0.26 2.23
CA TYR A 61 4.94 0.63 3.39
C TYR A 61 6.31 1.04 3.93
N GLY A 62 7.25 0.10 4.07
CA GLY A 62 8.61 0.40 4.51
C GLY A 62 9.31 1.41 3.60
N ARG A 63 9.20 1.24 2.28
CA ARG A 63 9.76 2.17 1.29
C ARG A 63 9.09 3.54 1.30
N LEU A 64 7.76 3.58 1.47
CA LEU A 64 7.02 4.84 1.57
C LEU A 64 7.41 5.63 2.81
N VAL A 65 7.54 4.96 3.96
CA VAL A 65 7.99 5.60 5.21
C VAL A 65 9.43 6.11 5.05
N GLU A 66 10.32 5.34 4.44
CA GLU A 66 11.70 5.77 4.16
C GLU A 66 11.74 7.03 3.28
N LEU A 67 10.96 7.05 2.19
CA LEU A 67 10.85 8.21 1.29
C LEU A 67 10.28 9.43 1.99
N VAL A 68 9.21 9.25 2.77
CA VAL A 68 8.59 10.34 3.52
C VAL A 68 9.55 10.88 4.57
N TYR A 69 10.28 9.99 5.27
CA TYR A 69 11.26 10.38 6.26
C TYR A 69 12.42 11.18 5.65
N ILE A 70 13.03 10.69 4.57
CA ILE A 70 14.14 11.39 3.91
C ILE A 70 13.68 12.76 3.38
N HIS A 71 12.57 12.78 2.64
CA HIS A 71 12.16 13.98 1.92
C HIS A 71 11.52 15.05 2.81
N PHE A 72 10.82 14.64 3.87
CA PHE A 72 10.04 15.56 4.71
C PHE A 72 10.57 15.71 6.15
N ILE A 73 11.36 14.76 6.66
CA ILE A 73 11.79 14.78 8.08
C ILE A 73 13.30 15.03 8.20
N SER A 74 14.16 14.34 7.45
CA SER A 74 15.62 14.53 7.55
C SER A 74 16.10 15.84 6.91
N GLY A 75 15.35 16.39 5.95
CA GLY A 75 15.73 17.62 5.26
C GLY A 75 16.87 17.45 4.24
N GLU A 76 17.25 16.22 3.92
CA GLU A 76 18.20 15.91 2.85
C GLU A 76 17.41 15.65 1.55
N GLY A 77 17.25 16.70 0.75
CA GLY A 77 16.61 16.68 -0.57
C GLY A 77 17.04 17.88 -1.39
#